data_AF-A0A293MJP9-F1
#
_entry.id   AF-A0A293MJP9-F1
#
_cell.length_a   1.000
_cell.length_b   1.000
_cell.length_c   1.000
_cell.angle_alpha   90.00
_cell.angle_beta   90.00
_cell.angle_gamma   90.00
#
_symmetry.space_group_name_H-M   'P 1'
#
loop_
_entity.id
_entity.type
_entity.pdbx_description
1 polymer ?
#
loop_
_entity_poly.entity_id
_entity_poly.type
_entity_poly.pdbx_seq_one_letter_code
_entity_poly.pdbx_strand_id
1 'polypeptide(L)'
;MYCVTHDMVPPKIMNTYCWIEGTITLARSLNKTVGTEVAAPGVDQMKIKDTDTVIEHAYYQWVCFVLFLQALMFYFPRWLWRNWERGRMRSLLLEMNKPMLEENKKDAHVKAVVDYFMRNRSQNQSYATRYLICEVLRNGGNGTWSSSGKSWSSGDVQKHDSICLLPLNIINEKVYIFLWFWLVVLAVISGLAI
;
A
#
# COMPACT_ATOMS: atom_id res chain seq x y z
N MET A 1 -6.48 -0.42 20.00
CA MET A 1 -5.44 -0.29 21.04
C MET A 1 -6.13 -0.35 22.39
N TYR A 2 -5.58 -1.09 23.36
CA TYR A 2 -6.14 -1.23 24.70
C TYR A 2 -5.08 -0.88 25.73
N CYS A 3 -5.33 0.16 26.53
CA CYS A 3 -4.43 0.66 27.56
C CYS A 3 -5.01 0.43 28.95
N VAL A 4 -4.13 0.05 29.88
CA VAL A 4 -4.44 -0.03 31.30
C VAL A 4 -3.97 1.26 31.95
N THR A 5 -4.91 2.06 32.46
CA THR A 5 -4.64 3.34 33.12
C THR A 5 -4.79 3.18 34.63
N HIS A 6 -3.82 3.69 35.40
CA HIS A 6 -3.90 3.74 36.87
C HIS A 6 -4.41 5.09 37.40
N ASP A 7 -4.51 6.11 36.54
CA ASP A 7 -4.88 7.48 36.91
C ASP A 7 -6.36 7.80 36.62
N MET A 8 -6.84 8.96 37.10
CA MET A 8 -8.23 9.46 36.94
C MET A 8 -8.65 9.76 35.47
N VAL A 9 -7.85 9.37 34.48
CA VAL A 9 -8.13 9.61 33.07
C VAL A 9 -9.04 8.51 32.51
N PRO A 10 -10.15 8.86 31.84
CA PRO A 10 -11.01 7.87 31.22
C PRO A 10 -10.27 6.99 30.20
N PRO A 11 -10.39 5.65 30.27
CA PRO A 11 -9.63 4.74 29.41
C PRO A 11 -9.96 4.92 27.93
N LYS A 12 -11.16 5.40 27.61
CA LYS A 12 -11.57 5.72 26.23
C LYS A 12 -10.72 6.84 25.61
N ILE A 13 -10.41 7.87 26.40
CA ILE A 13 -9.60 9.00 25.95
C ILE A 13 -8.16 8.53 25.77
N MET A 14 -7.62 7.80 26.75
CA MET A 14 -6.26 7.26 26.66
C MET A 14 -6.08 6.34 25.44
N ASN A 15 -7.01 5.40 25.22
CA ASN A 15 -6.98 4.50 24.08
C ASN A 15 -6.98 5.23 22.72
N THR A 16 -7.68 6.37 22.64
CA THR A 16 -7.75 7.19 21.42
C THR A 16 -6.49 8.01 21.25
N TYR A 17 -6.01 8.63 22.33
CA TYR A 17 -4.80 9.44 22.34
C TYR A 17 -3.57 8.63 21.95
N CYS A 18 -3.35 7.50 22.62
CA CYS A 18 -2.21 6.64 22.32
C CYS A 18 -2.29 5.98 20.92
N TRP A 19 -3.49 5.87 20.33
CA TRP A 19 -3.65 5.43 18.94
C TRP A 19 -3.23 6.50 17.91
N ILE A 20 -3.43 7.78 18.22
CA ILE A 20 -3.13 8.90 17.33
C ILE A 20 -1.65 9.29 17.42
N GLU A 21 -1.14 9.46 18.63
CA GLU A 21 0.27 9.79 18.89
C GLU A 21 1.22 8.60 18.61
N GLY A 22 0.70 7.38 18.70
CA GLY A 22 1.48 6.16 18.54
C GLY A 22 2.10 5.67 19.85
N THR A 23 2.66 4.46 19.80
CA THR A 23 3.32 3.83 20.97
C THR A 23 4.82 3.94 20.86
N ILE A 24 5.45 4.12 22.01
CA ILE A 24 6.90 4.10 22.15
C ILE A 24 7.37 2.82 22.83
N THR A 25 8.52 2.31 22.39
CA THR A 25 9.23 1.20 23.04
C THR A 25 10.62 1.65 23.45
N LEU A 26 11.03 1.25 24.66
CA LEU A 26 12.30 1.70 25.24
C LEU A 26 13.41 0.71 24.90
N ALA A 27 14.42 1.14 24.13
CA ALA A 27 15.48 0.23 23.68
C ALA A 27 16.30 -0.36 24.84
N ARG A 28 16.47 0.38 25.95
CA ARG A 28 17.13 -0.12 27.17
C ARG A 28 16.43 -1.33 27.79
N SER A 29 15.11 -1.46 27.57
CA SER A 29 14.28 -2.51 28.16
C SER A 29 14.28 -3.78 27.31
N LEU A 30 14.87 -3.75 26.11
CA LEU A 30 14.95 -4.93 25.23
C LEU A 30 15.92 -6.00 25.74
N ASN A 31 16.98 -5.59 26.45
CA ASN A 31 18.02 -6.50 26.93
C ASN A 31 17.87 -6.90 28.41
N LYS A 32 16.80 -6.43 29.08
CA LYS A 32 16.51 -6.76 30.48
C LYS A 32 15.85 -8.13 30.60
N THR A 33 16.00 -8.77 31.75
CA THR A 33 15.42 -10.10 31.98
C THR A 33 13.90 -10.03 32.17
N VAL A 34 13.16 -10.72 31.30
CA VAL A 34 11.69 -10.78 31.35
C VAL A 34 11.25 -11.58 32.58
N GLY A 35 10.29 -11.05 33.32
CA GLY A 35 9.72 -11.67 34.52
C GLY A 35 10.38 -11.26 35.84
N THR A 36 11.58 -10.69 35.81
CA THR A 36 12.26 -10.16 37.02
C THR A 36 12.36 -8.64 36.98
N GLU A 37 12.94 -8.09 35.92
CA GLU A 37 13.18 -6.65 35.77
C GLU A 37 12.14 -5.95 34.89
N VAL A 38 11.53 -6.68 33.96
CA VAL A 38 10.53 -6.14 33.01
C VAL A 38 9.41 -7.14 32.75
N ALA A 39 8.19 -6.63 32.54
CA ALA A 39 7.02 -7.46 32.23
C ALA A 39 7.05 -8.00 30.79
N ALA A 40 7.63 -7.24 29.86
CA ALA A 40 7.82 -7.61 28.46
C ALA A 40 9.04 -6.82 27.91
N PRO A 41 9.76 -7.37 26.92
CA PRO A 41 10.89 -6.66 26.31
C PRO A 41 10.43 -5.34 25.70
N GLY A 42 11.08 -4.24 26.06
CA GLY A 42 10.75 -2.90 25.56
C GLY A 42 9.68 -2.14 26.37
N VAL A 43 9.10 -2.77 27.41
CA VAL A 43 8.16 -2.14 28.36
C VAL A 43 8.87 -1.98 29.71
N ASP A 44 9.08 -0.74 30.15
CA ASP A 44 9.75 -0.42 31.42
C ASP A 44 8.75 0.28 32.35
N GLN A 45 8.86 0.03 33.66
CA GLN A 45 8.04 0.68 34.69
C GLN A 45 8.64 2.00 35.16
N MET A 46 9.92 2.26 34.84
CA MET A 46 10.61 3.50 35.20
C MET A 46 10.30 4.62 34.20
N LYS A 47 10.08 5.84 34.72
CA LYS A 47 9.89 7.07 33.91
C LYS A 47 10.95 7.19 32.82
N ILE A 48 10.52 7.56 31.63
CA ILE A 48 11.37 7.81 30.46
C ILE A 48 12.28 9.00 30.77
N LYS A 49 13.60 8.80 30.71
CA LYS A 49 14.60 9.85 30.83
C LYS A 49 14.93 10.39 29.44
N ASP A 50 15.29 11.66 29.34
CA ASP A 50 15.62 12.29 28.06
C ASP A 50 16.87 11.68 27.37
N THR A 51 17.66 10.86 28.10
CA THR A 51 18.81 10.11 27.56
C THR A 51 18.42 8.75 26.96
N ASP A 52 17.18 8.29 27.15
CA ASP A 52 16.75 6.99 26.66
C ASP A 52 16.48 7.01 25.15
N THR A 53 16.95 6.00 24.43
CA THR A 53 16.60 5.81 23.01
C THR A 53 15.21 5.19 22.89
N VAL A 54 14.33 5.95 22.25
CA VAL A 54 12.92 5.60 22.09
C VAL A 54 12.67 5.18 20.64
N ILE A 55 12.01 4.03 20.46
CA ILE A 55 11.59 3.52 19.15
C ILE A 55 10.09 3.76 19.03
N GLU A 56 9.71 4.60 18.05
CA GLU A 56 8.32 4.99 17.80
C GLU A 56 7.66 4.06 16.78
N HIS A 57 6.43 3.66 17.07
CA HIS A 57 5.65 2.76 16.22
C HIS A 57 4.38 3.45 15.67
N ALA A 58 4.54 4.35 14.70
CA ALA A 58 3.44 5.09 14.05
C ALA A 58 3.00 4.52 12.67
N TYR A 59 3.67 3.48 12.17
CA TYR A 59 3.44 2.98 10.80
C TYR A 59 2.10 2.26 10.60
N TYR A 60 1.48 1.75 11.67
CA TYR A 60 0.22 1.00 11.60
C TYR A 60 -0.96 1.82 11.05
N GLN A 61 -0.91 3.14 11.19
CA GLN A 61 -1.94 4.04 10.65
C GLN A 61 -1.96 4.00 9.12
N TRP A 62 -0.81 3.77 8.49
CA TRP A 62 -0.64 3.80 7.03
C TRP A 62 -0.91 2.46 6.35
N VAL A 63 -0.87 1.37 7.12
CA VAL A 63 -1.10 -0.01 6.66
C VAL A 63 -2.39 -0.12 5.84
N CYS A 64 -3.50 0.42 6.34
CA CYS A 64 -4.80 0.35 5.66
C CYS A 64 -4.79 1.09 4.31
N PHE A 65 -4.13 2.24 4.23
CA PHE A 65 -4.03 3.02 3.00
C PHE A 65 -3.17 2.31 1.95
N VAL A 66 -2.06 1.70 2.37
CA VAL A 66 -1.19 0.93 1.49
C VAL A 66 -1.93 -0.29 0.92
N LEU A 67 -2.64 -1.05 1.76
CA LEU A 67 -3.42 -2.21 1.31
C LEU A 67 -4.53 -1.82 0.33
N PHE A 68 -5.22 -0.70 0.57
CA PHE A 68 -6.23 -0.19 -0.33
C PHE A 68 -5.64 0.21 -1.70
N LEU A 69 -4.53 0.95 -1.70
CA LEU A 69 -3.85 1.34 -2.93
C LEU A 69 -3.32 0.12 -3.70
N GLN A 70 -2.82 -0.88 -2.98
CA GLN A 70 -2.37 -2.14 -3.56
C GLN A 70 -3.52 -2.87 -4.27
N ALA A 71 -4.69 -2.97 -3.65
CA ALA A 71 -5.88 -3.57 -4.29
C ALA A 71 -6.31 -2.81 -5.56
N LEU A 72 -6.25 -1.47 -5.52
CA LEU A 72 -6.51 -0.64 -6.71
C LEU A 72 -5.48 -0.91 -7.81
N MET A 73 -4.21 -1.04 -7.47
CA MET A 73 -3.14 -1.31 -8.43
C MET A 73 -3.29 -2.69 -9.10
N PHE A 74 -3.86 -3.69 -8.43
CA PHE A 74 -4.21 -4.98 -9.06
C PHE A 74 -5.49 -4.93 -9.90
N TYR A 75 -6.41 -4.03 -9.58
CA TYR A 75 -7.60 -3.80 -10.40
C TYR A 75 -7.29 -2.97 -11.65
N PHE A 76 -6.32 -2.05 -11.53
CA PHE A 76 -5.97 -1.08 -12.55
C PHE A 76 -5.62 -1.71 -13.92
N PRO A 77 -4.81 -2.79 -14.03
CA PRO A 77 -4.52 -3.44 -15.30
C PRO A 77 -5.78 -3.96 -16.01
N ARG A 78 -6.70 -4.59 -15.28
CA ARG A 78 -7.94 -5.13 -15.85
C ARG A 78 -8.90 -4.03 -16.26
N TRP A 79 -9.03 -3.00 -15.42
CA TRP A 79 -9.83 -1.82 -15.73
C TRP A 79 -9.28 -1.12 -16.97
N LEU A 80 -7.97 -0.89 -17.02
CA LEU A 80 -7.29 -0.26 -18.15
C LEU A 80 -7.46 -1.09 -19.41
N TRP A 81 -7.27 -2.41 -19.35
CA TRP A 81 -7.53 -3.31 -20.48
C TRP A 81 -8.98 -3.19 -20.95
N ARG A 82 -9.98 -3.27 -20.06
CA ARG A 82 -11.40 -3.10 -20.42
C ARG A 82 -11.72 -1.75 -21.08
N ASN A 83 -11.12 -0.66 -20.60
CA ASN A 83 -11.36 0.67 -21.17
C ASN A 83 -10.62 0.86 -22.50
N TRP A 84 -9.42 0.30 -22.63
CA TRP A 84 -8.57 0.46 -23.80
C TRP A 84 -8.98 -0.48 -24.94
N GLU A 85 -9.42 -1.70 -24.63
CA GLU A 85 -9.87 -2.65 -25.65
C GLU A 85 -11.14 -2.19 -26.36
N ARG A 86 -11.94 -1.29 -25.75
CA ARG A 86 -13.08 -0.56 -26.34
C ARG A 86 -13.99 -1.41 -27.26
N GLY A 87 -14.11 -2.72 -26.99
CA GLY A 87 -14.92 -3.66 -27.77
C GLY A 87 -14.28 -4.26 -29.03
N ARG A 88 -12.98 -4.07 -29.29
CA ARG A 88 -12.30 -4.55 -30.51
C ARG A 88 -12.34 -6.07 -30.68
N MET A 89 -12.14 -6.84 -29.59
CA MET A 89 -12.22 -8.31 -29.63
C MET A 89 -13.66 -8.81 -29.87
N ARG A 90 -14.67 -8.13 -29.32
CA ARG A 90 -16.09 -8.44 -29.59
C ARG A 90 -16.48 -8.13 -31.03
N SER A 91 -15.97 -7.03 -31.59
CA SER A 91 -16.18 -6.66 -33.01
C SER A 91 -15.56 -7.69 -33.96
N LEU A 92 -14.36 -8.21 -33.64
CA LEU A 92 -13.68 -9.24 -34.44
C LEU A 92 -14.41 -10.60 -34.36
N LEU A 93 -14.92 -10.97 -33.18
CA LEU A 93 -15.69 -12.20 -32.99
C LEU A 93 -17.08 -12.16 -33.66
N LEU A 94 -17.69 -10.98 -33.77
CA LEU A 94 -19.00 -10.77 -34.42
C LEU A 94 -18.95 -10.89 -35.95
N GLU A 95 -17.77 -10.77 -36.57
CA GLU A 95 -17.61 -10.92 -38.02
C GLU A 95 -17.23 -12.35 -38.45
N MET A 96 -16.52 -13.12 -37.62
CA MET A 96 -16.11 -14.49 -37.97
C MET A 96 -17.19 -15.56 -37.70
N ASN A 97 -18.15 -15.32 -36.81
CA ASN A 97 -19.19 -16.32 -36.48
C ASN A 97 -20.41 -16.27 -37.43
N LYS A 98 -20.32 -15.58 -38.57
CA LYS A 98 -21.36 -15.61 -39.61
C LYS A 98 -21.03 -16.74 -40.60
N PRO A 99 -21.81 -17.85 -40.65
CA PRO A 99 -21.44 -19.07 -41.37
C PRO A 99 -21.56 -19.03 -42.90
N MET A 100 -21.73 -17.87 -43.55
CA MET A 100 -21.88 -17.79 -45.01
C MET A 100 -21.26 -16.50 -45.57
N LEU A 101 -19.99 -16.55 -45.98
CA LEU A 101 -19.40 -15.56 -46.89
C LEU A 101 -18.80 -16.28 -48.10
N GLU A 102 -19.25 -15.89 -49.30
CA GLU A 102 -18.68 -16.30 -50.59
C GLU A 102 -17.16 -16.16 -50.63
N GLU A 103 -16.50 -17.16 -51.19
CA GLU A 103 -15.03 -17.29 -51.27
C GLU A 103 -14.35 -16.06 -51.91
N ASN A 104 -15.00 -15.43 -52.90
CA ASN A 104 -14.52 -14.22 -53.58
C ASN A 104 -14.53 -12.94 -52.73
N LYS A 105 -15.32 -12.89 -51.65
CA LYS A 105 -15.36 -11.72 -50.73
C LYS A 105 -14.47 -11.89 -49.50
N LYS A 106 -14.00 -13.11 -49.23
CA LYS A 106 -13.08 -13.40 -48.12
C LYS A 106 -11.77 -12.64 -48.26
N ASP A 107 -11.19 -12.62 -49.45
CA ASP A 107 -9.89 -11.96 -49.68
C ASP A 107 -9.94 -10.44 -49.48
N ALA A 108 -11.03 -9.80 -49.90
CA ALA A 108 -11.24 -8.36 -49.68
C ALA A 108 -11.40 -8.02 -48.19
N HIS A 109 -12.12 -8.86 -47.44
CA HIS A 109 -12.35 -8.66 -46.01
C HIS A 109 -11.10 -8.96 -45.18
N VAL A 110 -10.37 -10.03 -45.51
CA VAL A 110 -9.07 -10.37 -44.91
C VAL A 110 -8.09 -9.24 -45.16
N LYS A 111 -8.03 -8.68 -46.37
CA LYS A 111 -7.16 -7.54 -46.69
C LYS A 111 -7.53 -6.30 -45.88
N ALA A 112 -8.81 -5.99 -45.71
CA ALA A 112 -9.25 -4.85 -44.88
C ALA A 112 -8.93 -5.03 -43.38
N VAL A 113 -9.07 -6.26 -42.85
CA VAL A 113 -8.71 -6.59 -41.46
C VAL A 113 -7.19 -6.53 -41.28
N VAL A 114 -6.41 -7.06 -42.21
CA VAL A 114 -4.95 -6.96 -42.21
C VAL A 114 -4.49 -5.50 -42.32
N ASP A 115 -5.11 -4.68 -43.17
CA ASP A 115 -4.80 -3.24 -43.28
C ASP A 115 -5.14 -2.49 -41.99
N TYR A 116 -6.25 -2.85 -41.33
CA TYR A 116 -6.63 -2.33 -40.02
C TYR A 116 -5.62 -2.73 -38.93
N PHE A 117 -5.16 -3.99 -38.90
CA PHE A 117 -4.14 -4.46 -37.95
C PHE A 117 -2.76 -3.84 -38.22
N MET A 118 -2.37 -3.71 -39.48
CA MET A 118 -1.12 -3.08 -39.91
C MET A 118 -1.09 -1.59 -39.58
N ARG A 119 -2.20 -0.86 -39.81
CA ARG A 119 -2.34 0.55 -39.40
C ARG A 119 -2.40 0.73 -37.89
N ASN A 120 -2.97 -0.22 -37.16
CA ASN A 120 -3.09 -0.13 -35.71
C ASN A 120 -1.83 -0.55 -34.93
N ARG A 121 -0.86 -1.22 -35.57
CA ARG A 121 0.39 -1.64 -34.90
C ARG A 121 1.19 -0.46 -34.33
N SER A 122 0.94 0.76 -34.81
CA SER A 122 1.52 2.01 -34.32
C SER A 122 0.70 2.74 -33.24
N GLN A 123 -0.52 2.28 -32.91
CA GLN A 123 -1.34 2.88 -31.84
C GLN A 123 -1.00 2.34 -30.44
N ASN A 124 -0.09 1.36 -30.36
CA ASN A 124 0.39 0.75 -29.11
C ASN A 124 1.71 1.40 -28.60
N GLN A 125 1.95 2.68 -28.90
CA GLN A 125 3.03 3.47 -28.32
C GLN A 125 2.75 3.93 -26.87
N SER A 126 1.72 3.42 -26.21
CA SER A 126 1.37 3.77 -24.81
C SER A 126 2.45 3.41 -23.78
N TYR A 127 3.48 2.66 -24.14
CA TYR A 127 4.67 2.44 -23.30
C TYR A 127 5.58 3.66 -23.27
N ALA A 128 5.75 4.36 -24.40
CA ALA A 128 6.62 5.53 -24.52
C ALA A 128 6.08 6.74 -23.73
N THR A 129 4.76 6.97 -23.79
CA THR A 129 4.13 8.06 -23.02
C THR A 129 4.22 7.82 -21.52
N ARG A 130 4.11 6.57 -21.05
CA ARG A 130 4.27 6.21 -19.62
C ARG A 130 5.70 6.40 -19.14
N TYR A 131 6.68 6.05 -19.97
CA TYR A 131 8.10 6.24 -19.68
C TYR A 131 8.45 7.74 -19.58
N LEU A 132 7.98 8.55 -20.53
CA LEU A 132 8.15 10.02 -20.52
C LEU A 132 7.54 10.69 -19.28
N ILE A 133 6.36 10.24 -18.84
CA ILE A 133 5.72 10.77 -17.63
C ILE A 133 6.53 10.45 -16.38
N CYS A 134 7.11 9.24 -16.27
CA CYS A 134 7.97 8.87 -15.14
C CYS A 134 9.28 9.65 -15.12
N GLU A 135 9.83 9.98 -16.29
CA GLU A 135 11.09 10.73 -16.40
C GLU A 135 10.90 12.22 -16.07
N VAL A 136 9.75 12.81 -16.41
CA VAL A 136 9.36 14.17 -16.01
C VAL A 136 9.08 14.25 -14.51
N LEU A 137 8.40 13.27 -13.91
CA LEU A 137 8.14 13.23 -12.47
C LEU A 137 9.43 13.10 -11.64
N ARG A 138 10.44 12.40 -12.17
CA ARG A 138 11.76 12.25 -11.52
C ARG A 138 12.56 13.56 -11.54
N ASN A 139 12.42 14.37 -12.59
CA ASN A 139 13.23 15.58 -12.79
C ASN A 139 12.48 16.90 -12.47
N GLY A 140 11.18 16.86 -12.13
CA GLY A 140 10.32 18.03 -11.97
C GLY A 140 9.91 18.37 -10.53
N GLY A 141 10.74 18.08 -9.53
CA GLY A 141 10.36 18.22 -8.12
C GLY A 141 11.44 18.79 -7.20
N ASN A 142 12.17 19.83 -7.61
CA ASN A 142 12.88 20.68 -6.65
C ASN A 142 11.85 21.52 -5.88
N GLY A 143 11.30 20.94 -4.82
CA GLY A 143 10.42 21.58 -3.85
C GLY A 143 10.61 20.89 -2.51
N THR A 144 11.55 21.41 -1.73
CA THR A 144 11.84 20.97 -0.36
C THR A 144 10.55 20.92 0.47
N TRP A 145 10.05 19.73 0.77
CA TRP A 145 9.12 19.56 1.90
C TRP A 145 9.95 19.68 3.17
N SER A 146 10.23 20.92 3.55
CA SER A 146 10.74 21.23 4.88
C SER A 146 9.63 20.92 5.86
N SER A 147 9.84 19.87 6.65
CA SER A 147 8.98 19.45 7.74
C SER A 147 8.76 20.63 8.69
N SER A 148 7.60 21.27 8.58
CA SER A 148 7.15 22.22 9.60
C SER A 148 6.81 21.44 10.86
N GLY A 149 7.69 21.51 11.85
CA GLY A 149 7.41 21.08 13.22
C GLY A 149 6.14 21.79 13.70
N LYS A 150 5.10 21.02 13.99
CA LYS A 150 3.87 21.54 14.59
C LYS A 150 4.08 21.62 16.10
N SER A 151 4.20 22.84 16.62
CA SER A 151 4.10 23.15 18.05
C SER A 151 2.63 23.33 18.42
N TRP A 152 2.14 22.60 19.42
CA TRP A 152 0.84 22.83 20.03
C TRP A 152 1.02 23.29 21.49
N SER A 153 0.35 24.42 21.79
CA SER A 153 -0.20 24.90 23.07
C SER A 153 0.69 24.97 24.33
N SER A 154 0.88 26.21 24.83
CA SER A 154 1.40 26.51 26.18
C SER A 154 0.49 25.94 27.26
N GLY A 155 0.95 24.84 27.85
CA GLY A 155 0.54 24.31 29.15
C GLY A 155 1.66 23.39 29.64
N ASP A 156 1.93 23.37 30.94
CA ASP A 156 2.93 22.44 31.48
C ASP A 156 2.48 20.99 31.20
N VAL A 157 3.30 20.26 30.42
CA VAL A 157 2.99 18.90 29.98
C VAL A 157 3.01 17.97 31.19
N GLN A 158 1.82 17.56 31.63
CA GLN A 158 1.67 16.49 32.62
C GLN A 158 1.88 15.15 31.94
N LYS A 159 3.07 14.56 32.12
CA LYS A 159 3.41 13.23 31.57
C LYS A 159 2.70 12.15 32.39
N HIS A 160 1.89 11.33 31.73
CA HIS A 160 1.27 10.14 32.29
C HIS A 160 1.66 8.93 31.46
N ASP A 161 2.28 7.95 32.12
CA ASP A 161 2.73 6.73 31.48
C ASP A 161 1.66 5.65 31.66
N SER A 162 1.16 5.09 30.56
CA SER A 162 0.21 3.97 30.60
C SER A 162 0.70 2.83 29.71
N ILE A 163 0.43 1.60 30.15
CA ILE A 163 0.85 0.40 29.42
C ILE A 163 -0.27 0.06 28.45
N CYS A 164 0.08 -0.10 27.17
CA CYS A 164 -0.86 -0.39 26.10
C CYS A 164 -0.48 -1.65 25.33
N LEU A 165 -1.49 -2.45 25.01
CA LEU A 165 -1.40 -3.63 24.17
C LEU A 165 -1.88 -3.28 22.76
N LEU A 166 -1.12 -3.73 21.76
CA LEU A 166 -1.43 -3.55 20.35
C LEU A 166 -1.65 -4.91 19.65
N PRO A 167 -2.85 -5.52 19.81
CA PRO A 167 -3.19 -6.81 19.19
C PRO A 167 -3.09 -6.80 17.66
N LEU A 168 -3.15 -5.63 17.02
CA LEU A 168 -3.03 -5.51 15.57
C LEU A 168 -1.63 -5.89 15.05
N ASN A 169 -0.58 -5.79 15.88
CA ASN A 169 0.78 -6.08 15.42
C ASN A 169 0.94 -7.54 14.97
N ILE A 170 0.46 -8.49 15.79
CA ILE A 170 0.55 -9.91 15.47
C ILE A 170 -0.26 -10.29 14.23
N ILE A 171 -1.45 -9.68 14.06
CA ILE A 171 -2.31 -9.94 12.90
C ILE A 171 -1.65 -9.40 11.63
N ASN A 172 -1.14 -8.17 11.68
CA ASN A 172 -0.46 -7.56 10.55
C ASN A 172 0.75 -8.39 10.11
N GLU A 173 1.59 -8.85 11.04
CA GLU A 173 2.73 -9.71 10.72
C GLU A 173 2.31 -10.96 9.92
N LYS A 174 1.25 -11.66 10.35
CA LYS A 174 0.78 -12.87 9.66
C LYS A 174 0.14 -12.58 8.30
N VAL A 175 -0.67 -11.52 8.22
CA VAL A 175 -1.33 -11.10 6.97
C VAL A 175 -0.29 -10.64 5.94
N TYR A 176 0.72 -9.88 6.36
CA TYR A 176 1.77 -9.39 5.45
C TYR A 176 2.64 -10.52 4.91
N ILE A 177 3.02 -11.49 5.74
CA ILE A 177 3.78 -12.66 5.28
C ILE A 177 2.96 -13.45 4.26
N PHE A 178 1.67 -13.70 4.55
CA PHE A 178 0.78 -14.39 3.61
C PHE A 178 0.63 -13.63 2.28
N LEU A 179 0.36 -12.32 2.35
CA LEU A 179 0.24 -11.47 1.16
C LEU A 179 1.53 -11.44 0.35
N TRP A 180 2.70 -11.40 0.99
CA TRP A 180 3.98 -11.39 0.31
C TRP A 180 4.18 -12.64 -0.54
N PHE A 181 3.96 -13.84 0.04
CA PHE A 181 4.04 -15.09 -0.72
C PHE A 181 3.02 -15.14 -1.86
N TRP A 182 1.78 -14.70 -1.60
CA TRP A 182 0.73 -14.63 -2.62
C TRP A 182 1.12 -13.71 -3.79
N LEU A 183 1.71 -12.55 -3.51
CA LEU A 183 2.19 -11.60 -4.52
C LEU A 183 3.35 -12.16 -5.33
N VAL A 184 4.29 -12.85 -4.71
CA VAL A 184 5.41 -13.50 -5.41
C VAL A 184 4.87 -14.56 -6.39
N VAL A 185 3.92 -15.40 -5.95
CA VAL A 185 3.28 -16.39 -6.82
C VAL A 185 2.55 -15.73 -7.98
N LEU A 186 1.76 -14.68 -7.72
CA LEU A 186 1.08 -13.94 -8.78
C LEU A 186 2.06 -13.26 -9.75
N ALA A 187 3.19 -12.75 -9.26
CA ALA A 187 4.23 -12.14 -10.09
C ALA A 187 4.91 -13.18 -10.99
N VAL A 188 5.20 -14.38 -10.46
CA VAL A 188 5.74 -15.49 -11.26
C VAL A 188 4.75 -15.94 -12.33
N ILE A 189 3.47 -16.13 -11.99
CA ILE A 189 2.43 -16.51 -12.96
C ILE A 189 2.28 -15.42 -14.03
N SER A 190 2.27 -14.15 -13.64
CA SER A 190 2.17 -13.03 -14.59
C SER A 190 3.41 -12.92 -15.48
N GLY A 191 4.60 -13.18 -14.93
CA GLY A 191 5.86 -13.20 -15.67
C GLY A 191 5.98 -14.39 -16.63
N LEU A 192 5.37 -15.53 -16.30
CA LEU A 192 5.28 -16.70 -17.19
C LEU A 192 4.20 -16.53 -18.29
N ALA A 193 3.22 -15.65 -18.08
CA ALA A 193 2.15 -15.38 -19.03
C ALA A 193 2.53 -14.36 -20.12
N ILE A 194 3.69 -13.71 -19.98
CA ILE A 194 4.31 -12.79 -20.95
C ILE A 194 5.37 -13.56 -21.73
#